data_AF-A0ABD3CD40-F1
#
_entry.id   AF-A0ABD3CD40-F1
#
_cell.length_a   1.000
_cell.length_b   1.000
_cell.length_c   1.000
_cell.angle_alpha   90.00
_cell.angle_beta   90.00
_cell.angle_gamma   90.00
#
_symmetry.space_group_name_H-M   'P 1'
#
loop_
_entity.id
_entity.type
_entity.pdbx_description
1 polymer ?
#
loop_
_entity_poly.entity_id
_entity_poly.type
_entity_poly.pdbx_seq_one_letter_code
_entity_poly.pdbx_strand_id
1 'polypeptide(L)'
;MAIIITSGAALTALFIFLLHLGGGGNAQGDPKFEDSDYVELALNLEYLETEFFLFGALGYGLDRVNRSLTKGGPQSHGGQKANLSLLTNAIIT
;
A
#
# COMPACT_ATOMS: atom_id res chain seq x y z
N MET A 1 9.11 64.37 4.71
CA MET A 1 9.75 63.13 4.27
C MET A 1 10.12 62.35 5.53
N ALA A 2 9.24 61.48 6.02
CA ALA A 2 9.42 60.77 7.28
C ALA A 2 10.20 59.49 7.01
N ILE A 3 11.46 59.44 7.44
CA ILE A 3 12.25 58.21 7.47
C ILE A 3 11.72 57.40 8.64
N ILE A 4 11.09 56.26 8.34
CA ILE A 4 10.63 55.30 9.35
C ILE A 4 11.88 54.68 9.98
N ILE A 5 12.25 55.16 11.17
CA ILE A 5 13.24 54.50 12.03
C ILE A 5 12.53 53.31 12.65
N THR A 6 12.50 52.20 11.92
CA THR A 6 11.96 50.93 12.41
C THR A 6 12.86 50.43 13.54
N SER A 7 12.31 50.21 14.73
CA SER A 7 13.06 49.68 15.86
C SER A 7 13.55 48.26 15.52
N GLY A 8 14.70 47.84 16.07
CA GLY A 8 15.19 46.47 15.88
C GLY A 8 14.14 45.40 16.21
N ALA A 9 13.22 45.70 17.14
CA ALA A 9 12.09 44.86 17.49
C ALA A 9 11.08 44.61 16.35
N ALA A 10 10.90 45.57 15.44
CA ALA A 10 10.01 45.41 14.29
C ALA A 10 10.64 44.53 13.19
N LEU A 11 11.97 44.62 13.02
CA LEU A 11 12.73 43.70 12.15
C LEU A 11 12.69 42.26 12.69
N THR A 12 12.84 42.07 14.00
CA THR A 12 12.73 40.74 14.60
C THR A 12 11.32 40.17 14.49
N ALA A 13 10.29 40.99 14.68
CA ALA A 13 8.90 40.55 14.56
C ALA A 13 8.56 40.15 13.13
N LEU A 14 9.04 40.89 12.12
CA LEU A 14 8.84 40.55 10.71
C LEU A 14 9.58 39.26 10.33
N PHE A 15 10.82 39.07 10.81
CA PHE A 15 11.57 37.85 10.57
C PHE A 15 10.87 36.63 11.18
N ILE A 16 10.37 36.75 12.42
CA ILE A 16 9.57 35.72 13.08
C ILE A 16 8.28 35.46 12.28
N PHE A 17 7.58 36.50 11.85
CA PHE A 17 6.35 36.37 11.06
C PHE A 17 6.61 35.64 9.72
N LEU A 18 7.71 35.96 9.04
CA LEU A 18 8.12 35.29 7.80
C LEU A 18 8.51 33.82 8.02
N LEU A 19 9.15 33.50 9.16
CA LEU A 19 9.40 32.10 9.55
C LEU A 19 8.10 31.32 9.81
N HIS A 20 7.03 31.98 10.27
CA HIS A 20 5.72 31.34 10.47
C HIS A 20 4.89 31.22 9.18
N LEU A 21 5.23 31.94 8.11
CA LEU A 21 4.57 31.81 6.79
C LEU A 21 5.21 30.73 5.91
N GLY A 22 6.46 30.35 6.18
CA GLY A 22 7.21 29.39 5.38
C GLY A 22 7.12 27.96 5.91
N GLY A 23 6.08 27.20 5.53
CA GLY A 23 6.10 25.76 5.79
C GLY A 23 4.77 25.03 5.77
N GLY A 24 3.94 25.26 4.74
CA GLY A 24 2.69 24.54 4.54
C GLY A 24 2.58 23.96 3.14
N GLY A 25 3.67 23.44 2.58
CA GLY A 25 3.58 22.64 1.38
C GLY A 25 2.85 21.35 1.71
N ASN A 26 1.69 21.09 1.10
CA ASN A 26 1.06 19.78 1.13
C ASN A 26 1.97 18.83 0.33
N ALA A 27 3.00 18.28 1.00
CA ALA A 27 3.68 17.11 0.49
C ALA A 27 2.64 15.99 0.51
N GLN A 28 2.09 15.67 -0.66
CA GLN A 28 1.36 14.43 -0.84
C GLN A 28 2.40 13.33 -0.64
N GLY A 29 2.53 12.88 0.61
CA GLY A 29 3.55 11.91 1.00
C GLY A 29 3.37 10.66 0.16
N ASP A 30 4.48 10.12 -0.33
CA ASP A 30 4.49 8.80 -0.93
C ASP A 30 3.76 7.82 0.01
N PRO A 31 2.96 6.89 -0.52
CA PRO A 31 2.31 5.88 0.30
C PRO A 31 3.39 5.18 1.13
N LYS A 32 3.34 5.43 2.45
CA LYS A 32 4.22 4.76 3.41
C LYS A 32 3.62 3.40 3.69
N PHE A 33 4.30 2.37 3.21
CA PHE A 33 4.04 1.00 3.61
C PHE A 33 4.67 0.78 4.98
N GLU A 34 3.88 0.20 5.88
CA GLU A 34 4.38 -0.26 7.17
C GLU A 34 5.07 -1.61 6.98
N ASP A 35 5.98 -1.99 7.88
CA ASP A 35 6.66 -3.30 7.84
C ASP A 35 5.64 -4.47 7.80
N SER A 36 4.48 -4.28 8.44
CA SER A 36 3.37 -5.23 8.41
C SER A 36 2.83 -5.49 7.00
N ASP A 37 2.79 -4.47 6.14
CA ASP A 37 2.21 -4.59 4.80
C ASP A 37 3.04 -5.55 3.92
N TYR A 38 4.36 -5.49 4.07
CA TYR A 38 5.28 -6.41 3.39
C TYR A 38 5.13 -7.84 3.89
N VAL A 39 4.96 -8.02 5.21
CA VAL A 39 4.73 -9.34 5.82
C VAL A 39 3.39 -9.91 5.37
N GLU A 40 2.32 -9.11 5.34
CA GLU A 40 1.01 -9.54 4.87
C GLU A 40 1.03 -9.93 3.39
N LEU A 41 1.73 -9.17 2.54
CA LEU A 41 1.92 -9.52 1.15
C LEU A 41 2.67 -10.85 0.99
N ALA A 42 3.78 -11.02 1.71
CA ALA A 42 4.58 -12.25 1.66
C ALA A 42 3.75 -13.47 2.08
N LEU A 43 3.01 -13.37 3.19
CA LEU A 43 2.16 -14.45 3.68
C LEU A 43 1.04 -14.79 2.70
N ASN A 44 0.44 -13.80 2.04
CA ASN A 44 -0.58 -14.03 1.02
C ASN A 44 -0.01 -14.75 -0.22
N LEU A 45 1.23 -14.45 -0.61
CA LEU A 45 1.91 -15.14 -1.70
C LEU A 45 2.22 -16.59 -1.35
N GLU A 46 2.70 -16.87 -0.14
CA GLU A 46 2.92 -18.25 0.34
C GLU A 46 1.61 -19.05 0.40
N TYR A 47 0.52 -18.41 0.83
CA TYR A 47 -0.81 -19.03 0.83
C TYR A 47 -1.25 -19.39 -0.59
N LEU A 48 -1.09 -18.46 -1.53
CA LEU A 48 -1.41 -18.67 -2.94
C LEU A 48 -0.60 -19.83 -3.56
N GLU A 49 0.72 -19.83 -3.33
CA GLU A 49 1.63 -20.87 -3.82
C GLU A 49 1.27 -22.24 -3.25
N THR A 50 1.00 -22.31 -1.95
CA THR A 50 0.63 -23.55 -1.27
C THR A 50 -0.67 -24.12 -1.83
N GLU A 51 -1.70 -23.29 -1.99
CA GLU A 51 -2.97 -23.70 -2.60
C GLU A 51 -2.78 -24.20 -4.05
N PHE A 52 -1.96 -23.50 -4.84
CA PHE A 52 -1.65 -23.89 -6.22
C PHE A 52 -1.01 -25.29 -6.28
N PHE A 53 0.03 -25.53 -5.48
CA PHE A 53 0.73 -26.82 -5.51
C PHE A 53 -0.08 -27.95 -4.88
N LEU A 54 -0.83 -27.71 -3.81
CA LEU A 54 -1.70 -28.73 -3.21
C LEU A 54 -2.79 -29.18 -4.19
N PHE A 55 -3.43 -28.24 -4.89
CA PHE A 55 -4.38 -28.59 -5.94
C PHE A 55 -3.71 -29.34 -7.10
N GLY A 56 -2.53 -28.89 -7.54
CA GLY A 56 -1.78 -29.56 -8.61
C GLY A 56 -1.35 -30.98 -8.26
N ALA A 57 -0.99 -31.24 -7.00
CA ALA A 57 -0.48 -32.54 -6.55
C ALA A 57 -1.57 -33.50 -6.05
N LEU A 58 -2.59 -32.99 -5.34
CA LEU A 58 -3.57 -33.80 -4.59
C LEU A 58 -5.02 -33.59 -5.05
N GLY A 59 -5.29 -32.54 -5.83
CA GLY A 59 -6.65 -32.17 -6.25
C GLY A 59 -7.48 -31.48 -5.17
N TYR A 60 -6.84 -30.97 -4.11
CA TYR A 60 -7.48 -30.20 -3.04
C TYR A 60 -6.52 -29.29 -2.29
N GLY A 61 -7.07 -28.34 -1.53
CA GLY A 61 -6.31 -27.26 -0.91
C GLY A 61 -6.11 -27.38 0.60
N LEU A 62 -5.77 -26.25 1.21
CA LEU A 62 -5.54 -26.16 2.66
C LEU A 62 -6.80 -26.43 3.48
N ASP A 63 -7.98 -26.28 2.89
CA ASP A 63 -9.27 -26.59 3.52
C ASP A 63 -9.38 -28.07 3.97
N ARG A 64 -8.68 -28.97 3.26
CA ARG A 64 -8.58 -30.39 3.61
C ARG A 64 -7.28 -30.77 4.32
N VAL A 65 -6.16 -30.13 3.97
CA VAL A 65 -4.86 -30.44 4.60
C VAL A 65 -4.78 -29.90 6.02
N ASN A 66 -5.15 -28.65 6.23
CA ASN A 66 -5.17 -28.01 7.54
C ASN A 66 -6.10 -26.79 7.56
N ARG A 67 -7.35 -27.00 7.97
CA ARG A 67 -8.39 -25.97 8.02
C ARG A 67 -8.11 -24.82 9.00
N SER A 68 -7.24 -25.02 9.99
CA SER A 68 -6.88 -23.95 10.91
C SER A 68 -6.09 -22.83 10.21
N LEU A 69 -5.38 -23.15 9.13
CA LEU A 69 -4.61 -22.18 8.34
C LEU A 69 -5.49 -21.35 7.40
N THR A 70 -6.65 -21.86 6.99
CA THR A 70 -7.57 -21.14 6.09
C THR A 70 -8.37 -20.04 6.82
N LYS A 71 -8.29 -19.98 8.15
CA LYS A 71 -8.98 -18.99 9.00
C LYS A 71 -10.49 -18.83 8.70
N GLY A 72 -11.13 -19.89 8.19
CA GLY A 72 -12.55 -19.87 7.82
C GLY A 72 -12.85 -19.27 6.45
N GLY A 73 -11.85 -19.06 5.60
CA GLY A 73 -12.03 -18.66 4.21
C GLY A 73 -12.82 -19.68 3.37
N PRO A 74 -13.32 -19.27 2.19
CA PRO A 74 -14.03 -20.16 1.27
C PRO A 74 -13.14 -21.32 0.82
N GLN A 75 -13.76 -22.41 0.37
CA GLN A 75 -13.01 -23.52 -0.22
C GLN A 75 -12.20 -23.03 -1.41
N SER A 76 -10.95 -23.49 -1.48
CA SER A 76 -10.10 -23.29 -2.63
C SER A 76 -10.64 -24.13 -3.80
N HIS A 77 -10.61 -23.56 -5.01
CA HIS A 77 -11.13 -24.20 -6.23
C HIS A 77 -10.00 -24.54 -7.21
N GLY A 78 -8.74 -24.43 -6.77
CA GLY A 78 -7.56 -24.56 -7.63
C GLY A 78 -7.45 -23.44 -8.66
N GLY A 79 -6.50 -23.60 -9.59
CA GLY A 79 -6.31 -22.67 -10.71
C GLY A 79 -7.51 -22.67 -11.66
N GLN A 80 -8.08 -21.50 -11.92
CA GLN A 80 -9.18 -21.31 -12.87
C GLN A 80 -8.74 -20.45 -14.06
N LYS A 81 -9.28 -20.74 -15.24
CA LYS A 81 -9.09 -19.86 -16.40
C LYS A 81 -9.84 -18.55 -16.16
N ALA A 82 -9.12 -17.43 -16.19
CA ALA A 82 -9.75 -16.12 -16.09
C ALA A 82 -10.66 -15.85 -17.30
N ASN A 83 -11.85 -15.28 -17.06
CA ASN A 83 -12.74 -14.80 -18.10
C ASN A 83 -12.31 -13.39 -18.52
N LEU A 84 -11.42 -13.33 -19.52
CA LEU A 84 -10.81 -12.08 -19.95
C LEU A 84 -11.62 -11.46 -21.10
N SER A 85 -11.71 -10.13 -21.11
CA SER A 85 -12.24 -9.39 -22.25
C SER A 85 -11.34 -9.57 -23.48
N LEU A 86 -11.87 -9.33 -24.68
CA LEU A 86 -11.09 -9.41 -25.92
C LEU A 86 -9.85 -8.51 -25.88
N LEU A 87 -9.99 -7.29 -25.35
CA LEU A 87 -8.88 -6.36 -25.19
C LEU A 87 -7.84 -6.90 -24.20
N THR A 88 -8.28 -7.37 -23.04
CA THR A 88 -7.38 -7.90 -22.01
C THR A 88 -6.64 -9.13 -22.51
N ASN A 89 -7.33 -10.04 -23.19
CA ASN A 89 -6.73 -11.24 -23.77
C ASN A 89 -5.67 -10.89 -24.83
N ALA A 90 -5.94 -9.88 -25.67
CA ALA A 90 -5.00 -9.40 -26.68
C ALA A 90 -3.75 -8.71 -26.08
N ILE A 91 -3.87 -8.11 -24.90
CA ILE A 91 -2.72 -7.45 -24.23
C ILE A 91 -1.79 -8.47 -23.58
N ILE A 92 -2.33 -9.57 -23.03
CA ILE A 92 -1.55 -10.53 -22.24
C ILE A 92 -1.01 -11.74 -23.04
N THR A 93 -1.41 -11.89 -24.30
CA THR A 93 -1.00 -12.99 -25.19
C THR A 93 0.11 -12.52 -26.12
#